data_AF-E4ZZ45-F1
#
_entry.id   AF-E4ZZ45-F1
#
_cell.length_a   1.000
_cell.length_b   1.000
_cell.length_c   1.000
_cell.angle_alpha   90.00
_cell.angle_beta   90.00
_cell.angle_gamma   90.00
#
_symmetry.space_group_name_H-M   'P 1'
#
loop_
_entity.id
_entity.type
_entity.pdbx_description
1 polymer ?
#
loop_
_entity_poly.entity_id
_entity_poly.type
_entity_poly.pdbx_seq_one_letter_code
_entity_poly.pdbx_strand_id
1 'polypeptide(L)'
;MQFTTLLLTAAAAALASAGQVNFYSDTNCQNYIGESRPGSFTTVGGPAGSFSALWVSGDQWSCSSTCGPYIICGDAGCSRRKATGIGRCVTFNTGVWARNGCGQDMCGNA
;
A
#
# COMPACT_ATOMS: atom_id res chain seq x y z
N MET A 1 29.75 -32.39 -1.89
CA MET A 1 28.36 -32.08 -2.28
C MET A 1 28.29 -30.59 -2.53
N GLN A 2 28.13 -30.17 -3.77
CA GLN A 2 28.21 -28.77 -4.18
C GLN A 2 26.78 -28.23 -4.27
N PHE A 3 26.43 -27.29 -3.38
CA PHE A 3 25.13 -26.63 -3.37
C PHE A 3 25.21 -25.38 -4.25
N THR A 4 24.53 -25.42 -5.39
CA THR A 4 24.37 -24.28 -6.30
C THR A 4 23.15 -23.48 -5.86
N THR A 5 23.34 -22.40 -5.12
CA THR A 5 22.25 -21.48 -4.77
C THR A 5 22.01 -20.56 -5.97
N LEU A 6 20.93 -20.81 -6.73
CA LEU A 6 20.45 -19.89 -7.74
C LEU A 6 19.94 -18.61 -7.06
N LEU A 7 20.61 -17.49 -7.32
CA LEU A 7 20.11 -16.15 -7.03
C LEU A 7 19.05 -15.80 -8.10
N LEU A 8 17.77 -15.79 -7.72
CA LEU A 8 16.71 -15.20 -8.56
C LEU A 8 16.79 -13.68 -8.45
N THR A 9 17.24 -13.01 -9.51
CA THR A 9 17.05 -11.58 -9.69
C THR A 9 15.61 -11.32 -10.13
N ALA A 10 14.77 -10.86 -9.20
CA ALA A 10 13.44 -10.38 -9.54
C ALA A 10 13.57 -9.11 -10.38
N ALA A 11 13.14 -9.17 -11.64
CA ALA A 11 13.04 -8.00 -12.50
C ALA A 11 11.96 -7.05 -11.92
N ALA A 12 12.40 -5.92 -11.38
CA ALA A 12 11.50 -4.84 -11.02
C ALA A 12 10.96 -4.21 -12.31
N ALA A 13 9.78 -4.67 -12.75
CA ALA A 13 9.02 -3.96 -13.76
C ALA A 13 8.75 -2.56 -13.21
N ALA A 14 9.30 -1.53 -13.86
CA ALA A 14 9.04 -0.13 -13.54
C ALA A 14 7.59 0.20 -13.94
N LEU A 15 6.63 -0.27 -13.14
CA LEU A 15 5.27 0.22 -13.16
C LEU A 15 5.32 1.70 -12.84
N ALA A 16 4.70 2.52 -13.69
CA ALA A 16 4.51 3.94 -13.42
C ALA A 16 3.88 4.07 -12.02
N SER A 17 4.67 4.59 -11.09
CA SER A 17 4.27 4.82 -9.70
C SER A 17 3.15 5.86 -9.67
N ALA A 18 1.98 5.49 -9.18
CA ALA A 18 0.86 6.40 -8.99
C ALA A 18 0.93 7.16 -7.64
N GLY A 19 1.93 6.86 -6.80
CA GLY A 19 2.13 7.52 -5.52
C GLY A 19 3.08 6.75 -4.62
N GLN A 20 3.37 7.31 -3.46
CA GLN A 20 4.20 6.70 -2.44
C GLN A 20 3.39 6.43 -1.18
N VAL A 21 3.56 5.22 -0.65
CA VAL A 21 3.06 4.80 0.65
C VAL A 21 4.23 4.35 1.53
N ASN A 22 4.19 4.74 2.80
CA ASN A 22 5.14 4.30 3.81
C ASN A 22 4.48 3.27 4.72
N PHE A 23 5.27 2.29 5.16
CA PHE A 23 4.88 1.21 6.05
C PHE A 23 5.66 1.25 7.35
N TYR A 24 5.00 0.85 8.42
CA TYR A 24 5.51 0.94 9.78
C TYR A 24 5.21 -0.33 10.56
N SER A 25 6.11 -0.68 11.47
CA SER A 25 5.97 -1.87 12.32
C SER A 25 5.16 -1.62 13.60
N ASP A 26 4.64 -0.41 13.77
CA ASP A 26 3.76 -0.02 14.88
C ASP A 26 2.38 0.38 14.37
N THR A 27 1.46 0.69 15.27
CA THR A 27 0.08 1.05 14.93
C THR A 27 -0.16 2.55 14.76
N ASN A 28 0.85 3.39 15.01
CA ASN A 28 0.77 4.85 15.03
C ASN A 28 1.66 5.51 13.97
N CYS A 29 2.22 4.71 13.06
CA CYS A 29 3.08 5.15 11.97
C CYS A 29 4.32 5.94 12.44
N GLN A 30 5.01 5.43 13.46
CA GLN A 30 6.21 6.07 14.03
C GLN A 30 7.50 5.31 13.68
N ASN A 31 7.45 3.99 13.60
CA ASN A 31 8.59 3.11 13.35
C ASN A 31 8.60 2.65 11.89
N TYR A 32 9.20 3.46 11.03
CA TYR A 32 9.28 3.23 9.59
C TYR A 32 10.08 1.97 9.27
N ILE A 33 9.55 1.11 8.40
CA ILE A 33 10.23 -0.13 7.97
C ILE A 33 10.30 -0.31 6.45
N GLY A 34 9.67 0.57 5.68
CA GLY A 34 9.82 0.58 4.23
C GLY A 34 8.76 1.41 3.51
N GLU A 35 8.94 1.54 2.20
CA GLU A 35 8.00 2.23 1.31
C GLU A 35 7.61 1.33 0.14
N SER A 36 6.53 1.69 -0.53
CA SER A 36 6.23 1.17 -1.86
C SER A 36 5.62 2.25 -2.73
N ARG A 37 5.70 1.99 -4.04
CA ARG A 37 5.25 2.89 -5.08
C ARG A 37 4.24 2.21 -5.99
N PRO A 38 3.02 1.93 -5.48
CA PRO A 38 1.99 1.25 -6.25
C PRO A 38 1.63 2.03 -7.51
N GLY A 39 1.48 1.32 -8.63
CA GLY A 39 0.82 1.86 -9.82
C GLY A 39 -0.69 1.98 -9.64
N SER A 40 -1.36 2.60 -10.62
CA SER A 40 -2.81 2.73 -10.60
C SER A 40 -3.50 1.37 -10.53
N PHE A 41 -4.51 1.28 -9.67
CA PHE A 41 -5.33 0.11 -9.36
C PHE A 41 -4.56 -1.13 -8.90
N THR A 42 -3.27 -1.00 -8.58
CA THR A 42 -2.39 -2.09 -8.18
C THR A 42 -2.25 -2.13 -6.66
N THR A 43 -2.51 -3.29 -6.05
CA THR A 43 -2.31 -3.52 -4.63
C THR A 43 -0.86 -3.97 -4.39
N VAL A 44 -0.15 -3.29 -3.49
CA VAL A 44 1.21 -3.64 -3.07
C VAL A 44 1.26 -3.84 -1.56
N GLY A 45 2.01 -4.84 -1.11
CA GLY A 45 2.19 -5.13 0.31
C GLY A 45 3.40 -4.41 0.88
N GLY A 46 3.33 -4.06 2.17
CA GLY A 46 4.50 -3.61 2.90
C GLY A 46 5.49 -4.74 3.21
N PRO A 47 6.70 -4.41 3.68
CA PRO A 47 7.64 -5.39 4.23
C PRO A 47 6.99 -6.25 5.32
N ALA A 48 7.53 -7.45 5.53
CA ALA A 48 7.08 -8.33 6.62
C ALA A 48 7.18 -7.60 7.97
N GLY A 49 6.13 -7.71 8.79
CA GLY A 49 6.02 -6.99 10.07
C GLY A 49 5.38 -5.61 9.98
N SER A 50 4.87 -5.20 8.82
CA SER A 50 4.09 -3.96 8.70
C SER A 50 2.69 -4.09 9.30
N PHE A 51 2.33 -3.17 10.18
CA PHE A 51 1.00 -3.09 10.83
C PHE A 51 0.25 -1.81 10.50
N SER A 52 0.96 -0.76 10.09
CA SER A 52 0.34 0.47 9.64
C SER A 52 1.00 1.02 8.38
N ALA A 53 0.23 1.83 7.67
CA ALA A 53 0.69 2.53 6.49
C ALA A 53 0.08 3.93 6.42
N LEU A 54 0.73 4.81 5.67
CA LEU A 54 0.16 6.09 5.26
C LEU A 54 0.66 6.48 3.89
N TRP A 55 -0.19 7.15 3.14
CA TRP A 55 0.19 7.74 1.86
C TRP A 55 0.96 9.02 2.07
N VAL A 56 2.10 9.16 1.39
CA VAL A 56 2.96 10.36 1.45
C VAL A 56 2.68 11.26 0.25
N SER A 57 2.40 10.67 -0.91
CA SER A 57 2.12 11.37 -2.15
C SER A 57 1.30 10.51 -3.11
N GLY A 58 0.67 11.13 -4.11
CA GLY A 58 0.16 10.42 -5.28
C GLY A 58 -0.54 11.35 -6.27
N ASP A 59 -0.67 10.90 -7.50
CA ASP A 59 -1.06 11.71 -8.67
C ASP A 59 -2.52 11.55 -9.10
N GLN A 60 -3.29 10.69 -8.44
CA GLN A 60 -4.67 10.34 -8.81
C GLN A 60 -5.71 11.38 -8.36
N TRP A 61 -5.50 12.65 -8.75
CA TRP A 61 -6.43 13.77 -8.49
C TRP A 61 -7.80 13.59 -9.14
N SER A 62 -7.89 12.84 -10.22
CA SER A 62 -9.16 12.53 -10.90
C SER A 62 -10.17 11.83 -9.98
N CYS A 63 -9.71 11.17 -8.91
CA CYS A 63 -10.58 10.54 -7.91
C CYS A 63 -10.90 11.45 -6.70
N SER A 64 -10.44 12.71 -6.67
CA SER A 64 -10.66 13.62 -5.52
C SER A 64 -12.13 13.91 -5.23
N SER A 65 -13.00 13.81 -6.24
CA SER A 65 -14.45 13.94 -6.12
C SER A 65 -15.16 12.65 -5.65
N THR A 66 -14.41 11.57 -5.46
CA THR A 66 -14.91 10.31 -4.89
C THR A 66 -14.49 10.19 -3.42
N CYS A 67 -14.43 8.98 -2.86
CA CYS A 67 -13.98 8.74 -1.47
C CYS A 67 -12.44 8.82 -1.30
N GLY A 68 -11.75 9.48 -2.23
CA GLY A 68 -10.31 9.62 -2.28
C GLY A 68 -9.62 8.47 -3.03
N PRO A 69 -8.49 8.74 -3.72
CA PRO A 69 -7.74 7.72 -4.47
C PRO A 69 -6.90 6.79 -3.59
N TYR A 70 -6.68 7.15 -2.32
CA TYR A 70 -5.68 6.53 -1.47
C TYR A 70 -6.31 5.47 -0.57
N ILE A 71 -6.06 4.20 -0.87
CA ILE A 71 -6.63 3.07 -0.14
C ILE A 71 -5.52 2.33 0.61
N ILE A 72 -5.78 1.97 1.86
CA ILE A 72 -4.95 1.05 2.65
C ILE A 72 -5.80 -0.17 3.00
N CYS A 73 -5.23 -1.34 2.78
CA CYS A 73 -5.91 -2.63 2.92
C CYS A 73 -5.26 -3.50 4.00
N GLY A 74 -6.07 -4.34 4.65
CA GLY A 74 -5.65 -5.31 5.66
C GLY A 74 -5.44 -6.72 5.12
N ASP A 75 -5.55 -6.91 3.81
CA ASP A 75 -5.28 -8.15 3.09
C ASP A 75 -4.82 -7.87 1.65
N ALA A 76 -4.14 -8.84 1.03
CA ALA A 76 -3.61 -8.73 -0.33
C ALA A 76 -4.68 -8.59 -1.43
N GLY A 77 -5.90 -9.07 -1.17
CA GLY A 77 -7.05 -8.91 -2.06
C GLY A 77 -7.75 -7.56 -1.92
N CYS A 78 -7.31 -6.73 -0.97
CA CYS A 78 -7.92 -5.47 -0.58
C CYS A 78 -9.43 -5.57 -0.26
N SER A 79 -9.86 -6.67 0.36
CA SER A 79 -11.26 -6.87 0.77
C SER A 79 -11.59 -6.11 2.05
N ARG A 80 -10.64 -6.03 2.97
CA ARG A 80 -10.67 -5.20 4.19
C ARG A 80 -9.88 -3.94 3.93
N ARG A 81 -10.54 -2.80 3.86
CA ARG A 81 -9.92 -1.58 3.33
C ARG A 81 -10.45 -0.33 4.01
N LYS A 82 -9.62 0.71 3.99
CA LYS A 82 -9.96 2.05 4.46
C LYS A 82 -9.50 3.06 3.42
N ALA A 83 -10.43 3.89 2.98
CA ALA A 83 -10.08 5.06 2.19
C ALA A 83 -9.48 6.12 3.12
N THR A 84 -8.41 6.76 2.68
CA THR A 84 -7.63 7.68 3.51
C THR A 84 -7.13 8.87 2.71
N GLY A 85 -6.48 9.81 3.41
CA GLY A 85 -5.78 10.94 2.81
C GLY A 85 -4.26 10.78 2.91
N ILE A 86 -3.54 11.66 2.21
CA ILE A 86 -2.09 11.83 2.44
C ILE A 86 -1.84 12.21 3.92
N GLY A 87 -0.81 11.64 4.52
CA GLY A 87 -0.40 11.88 5.90
C GLY A 87 -1.25 11.18 6.96
N ARG A 88 -2.27 10.41 6.58
CA ARG A 88 -3.18 9.74 7.52
C ARG A 88 -2.76 8.29 7.76
N CYS A 89 -2.38 8.01 9.00
CA CYS A 89 -2.02 6.67 9.45
C CYS A 89 -3.23 5.73 9.49
N VAL A 90 -3.09 4.55 8.90
CA VAL A 90 -4.09 3.49 8.90
C VAL A 90 -3.44 2.18 9.31
N THR A 91 -4.12 1.43 10.16
CA THR A 91 -3.56 0.23 10.82
C THR A 91 -4.47 -0.97 10.64
N PHE A 92 -3.84 -2.13 10.43
CA PHE A 92 -4.46 -3.45 10.42
C PHE A 92 -3.59 -4.47 11.17
N ASN A 93 -4.22 -5.36 11.94
CA ASN A 93 -3.52 -6.39 12.72
C ASN A 93 -3.09 -7.62 11.88
N THR A 94 -3.44 -7.67 10.59
CA THR A 94 -3.23 -8.82 9.70
C THR A 94 -2.18 -8.57 8.63
N GLY A 95 -1.42 -7.48 8.75
CA GLY A 95 -0.58 -6.94 7.68
C GLY A 95 -1.26 -5.75 6.99
N VAL A 96 -0.46 -4.98 6.26
CA VAL A 96 -0.95 -3.81 5.51
C VAL A 96 -0.48 -3.82 4.06
N TRP A 97 -1.42 -3.46 3.20
CA TRP A 97 -1.25 -3.26 1.76
C TRP A 97 -1.77 -1.89 1.39
N ALA A 98 -1.41 -1.42 0.21
CA ALA A 98 -1.87 -0.15 -0.31
C ALA A 98 -2.24 -0.27 -1.77
N ARG A 99 -3.26 0.48 -2.17
CA ARG A 99 -3.71 0.57 -3.55
C ARG A 99 -4.06 2.01 -3.87
N ASN A 100 -3.52 2.52 -4.98
CA ASN A 100 -3.96 3.81 -5.51
C ASN A 100 -5.03 3.57 -6.58
N GLY A 101 -6.23 4.11 -6.44
CA GLY A 101 -7.27 3.96 -7.47
C GLY A 101 -8.63 4.43 -7.02
N CYS A 102 -9.46 4.87 -7.97
CA CYS A 102 -10.85 5.19 -7.69
C CYS A 102 -11.66 3.88 -7.51
N GLY A 103 -12.70 3.92 -6.69
CA GLY A 103 -13.78 2.94 -6.76
C GLY A 103 -14.92 3.41 -5.88
N GLN A 104 -16.08 3.65 -6.47
CA GLN A 104 -17.28 4.05 -5.71
C GLN A 104 -17.69 2.99 -4.69
N ASP A 105 -17.33 1.72 -4.95
CA ASP A 105 -17.46 0.59 -4.03
C ASP A 105 -16.50 0.65 -2.83
N MET A 106 -15.45 1.48 -2.88
CA MET A 106 -14.40 1.56 -1.85
C MET A 106 -14.68 2.61 -0.77
N CYS A 107 -15.82 3.30 -0.88
CA CYS A 107 -16.35 4.22 0.11
C CYS A 107 -16.85 3.54 1.40
N GLY A 108 -17.06 2.22 1.35
CA GLY A 108 -17.35 1.43 2.54
C GLY A 108 -16.09 1.24 3.35
N ASN A 109 -15.97 1.95 4.48
CA ASN A 109 -15.06 1.58 5.56
C ASN A 109 -15.54 0.24 6.13
N ALA A 110 -15.13 -0.87 5.51
CA ALA A 110 -15.47 -2.23 5.92
C ALA A 110 -14.63 -2.68 7.12
#